data_AF-A0A364Y717-F1
#
_entry.id   AF-A0A364Y717-F1
#
_cell.length_a   1.000
_cell.length_b   1.000
_cell.length_c   1.000
_cell.angle_alpha   90.00
_cell.angle_beta   90.00
_cell.angle_gamma   90.00
#
_symmetry.space_group_name_H-M   'P 1'
#
loop_
_entity.id
_entity.type
_entity.pdbx_description
1 polymer ?
#
loop_
_entity_poly.entity_id
_entity_poly.type
_entity_poly.pdbx_seq_one_letter_code
_entity_poly.pdbx_strand_id
1 'polypeptide(L)'
;MTNQNTATAINQILTTVETLIPTYMADPLDRTISNGNLAICIIDEQGLVHGRMYGVDKPRLRHSYRVAWTKASQVWLTGIKTGEYERRLFNGEFSENANGIEAPDLIGWVGGQPVTLSNGTTLAIGFSGFRGTTDLDIVVRAIQANNL
;
A
#
# COMPACT_ATOMS: atom_id res chain seq x y z
N MET A 1 -20.16 -10.46 -12.64
CA MET A 1 -19.47 -11.63 -12.05
C MET A 1 -18.04 -11.32 -11.61
N THR A 2 -17.47 -10.16 -11.96
CA THR A 2 -16.10 -9.72 -11.60
C THR A 2 -15.93 -9.31 -10.13
N ASN A 3 -16.91 -8.63 -9.51
CA ASN A 3 -16.73 -8.04 -8.17
C ASN A 3 -16.57 -9.03 -7.01
N GLN A 4 -17.19 -10.22 -7.07
CA GLN A 4 -17.05 -11.22 -5.99
C GLN A 4 -15.66 -11.85 -5.95
N ASN A 5 -15.01 -12.02 -7.10
CA ASN A 5 -13.65 -12.55 -7.18
C ASN A 5 -12.62 -11.52 -6.67
N THR A 6 -12.78 -10.23 -7.01
CA THR A 6 -11.90 -9.16 -6.53
C THR A 6 -11.99 -9.00 -5.01
N ALA A 7 -13.21 -8.95 -4.44
CA ALA A 7 -13.38 -8.85 -3.00
C ALA A 7 -12.77 -10.04 -2.24
N THR A 8 -12.84 -11.24 -2.82
CA THR A 8 -12.23 -12.45 -2.25
C THR A 8 -10.70 -12.38 -2.29
N ALA A 9 -10.12 -11.99 -3.42
CA ALA A 9 -8.69 -11.78 -3.57
C ALA A 9 -8.15 -10.72 -2.60
N ILE A 10 -8.86 -9.60 -2.45
CA ILE A 10 -8.51 -8.55 -1.49
C ILE A 10 -8.53 -9.10 -0.05
N ASN A 11 -9.55 -9.85 0.34
CA ASN A 11 -9.60 -10.46 1.66
C ASN A 11 -8.46 -11.47 1.89
N GLN A 12 -8.08 -12.23 0.87
CA GLN A 12 -6.92 -13.12 0.91
C GLN A 12 -5.63 -12.34 1.13
N ILE A 13 -5.40 -11.25 0.38
CA ILE A 13 -4.24 -10.37 0.56
C ILE A 13 -4.19 -9.85 2.00
N LEU A 14 -5.27 -9.25 2.50
CA LEU A 14 -5.34 -8.67 3.85
C LEU A 14 -5.05 -9.73 4.94
N THR A 15 -5.55 -10.94 4.75
CA THR A 15 -5.36 -12.04 5.71
C THR A 15 -3.94 -12.57 5.65
N THR A 16 -3.38 -12.78 4.46
CA THR A 16 -2.00 -13.26 4.31
C THR A 16 -0.98 -12.24 4.79
N VAL A 17 -1.18 -10.95 4.51
CA VAL A 17 -0.37 -9.88 5.10
C VAL A 17 -0.33 -10.01 6.62
N GLU A 18 -1.48 -10.23 7.27
CA GLU A 18 -1.56 -10.43 8.72
C GLU A 18 -0.65 -11.57 9.20
N THR A 19 -0.67 -12.69 8.48
CA THR A 19 0.17 -13.86 8.82
C THR A 19 1.66 -13.63 8.59
N LEU A 20 2.03 -12.72 7.68
CA LEU A 20 3.43 -12.42 7.36
C LEU A 20 4.06 -11.40 8.32
N ILE A 21 3.25 -10.54 8.96
CA ILE A 21 3.72 -9.48 9.86
C ILE A 21 4.74 -9.98 10.91
N PRO A 22 4.51 -11.09 11.64
CA PRO A 22 5.47 -11.58 12.62
C PRO A 22 6.87 -11.87 12.06
N THR A 23 6.97 -12.33 10.81
CA THR A 23 8.25 -12.61 10.14
C THR A 23 9.03 -11.33 9.90
N TYR A 24 8.39 -10.27 9.43
CA TYR A 24 9.05 -8.97 9.21
C TYR A 24 9.37 -8.25 10.53
N MET A 25 8.54 -8.43 11.56
CA MET A 25 8.78 -7.93 12.91
C MET A 25 10.00 -8.56 13.62
N ALA A 26 10.56 -9.63 13.07
CA ALA A 26 11.81 -10.21 13.55
C ALA A 26 13.01 -9.26 13.29
N ASP A 27 12.96 -8.45 12.23
CA ASP A 27 13.96 -7.42 11.95
C ASP A 27 13.82 -6.26 12.98
N PRO A 28 14.87 -5.92 13.74
CA PRO A 28 14.82 -4.87 14.75
C PRO A 28 14.49 -3.47 14.21
N LEU A 29 14.86 -3.16 12.96
CA LEU A 29 14.57 -1.87 12.34
C LEU A 29 13.08 -1.74 12.04
N ASP A 30 12.51 -2.77 11.41
CA ASP A 30 11.08 -2.81 11.09
C ASP A 30 10.21 -2.88 12.35
N ARG A 31 10.66 -3.60 13.39
CA ARG A 31 10.01 -3.59 14.70
C ARG A 31 10.03 -2.22 15.36
N THR A 32 11.16 -1.52 15.32
CA THR A 32 11.29 -0.18 15.92
C THR A 32 10.40 0.84 15.21
N ILE A 33 10.40 0.83 13.87
CA ILE A 33 9.60 1.74 13.04
C ILE A 33 8.11 1.49 13.21
N SER A 34 7.68 0.23 13.25
CA SER A 34 6.26 -0.12 13.36
C SER A 34 5.75 -0.02 14.79
N ASN A 35 6.57 -0.39 15.77
CA ASN A 35 6.16 -0.75 17.13
C ASN A 35 4.89 -1.61 17.14
N GLY A 36 4.77 -2.53 16.18
CA GLY A 36 3.60 -3.39 16.02
C GLY A 36 2.32 -2.71 15.51
N ASN A 37 2.40 -1.50 14.93
CA ASN A 37 1.25 -0.76 14.41
C ASN A 37 1.42 -0.45 12.93
N LEU A 38 0.66 -1.15 12.09
CA LEU A 38 0.79 -1.21 10.64
C LEU A 38 -0.57 -0.98 9.99
N ALA A 39 -0.57 -0.58 8.72
CA ALA A 39 -1.79 -0.41 7.96
C ALA A 39 -1.59 -0.74 6.48
N ILE A 40 -2.63 -1.27 5.87
CA ILE A 40 -2.74 -1.48 4.42
C ILE A 40 -4.04 -0.86 3.92
N CYS A 41 -3.95 -0.16 2.80
CA CYS A 41 -5.06 0.38 2.03
C CYS A 41 -4.97 -0.17 0.59
N ILE A 42 -6.10 -0.59 0.04
CA ILE A 42 -6.23 -1.13 -1.31
C ILE A 42 -7.39 -0.41 -1.97
N ILE A 43 -7.16 0.17 -3.15
CA ILE A 43 -8.19 0.79 -3.98
C ILE A 43 -8.31 -0.02 -5.26
N ASP A 44 -9.51 -0.50 -5.58
CA ASP A 44 -9.77 -1.22 -6.82
C ASP A 44 -10.00 -0.27 -8.01
N GLU A 45 -10.18 -0.85 -9.21
CA GLU A 45 -10.39 -0.09 -10.45
C GLU A 45 -11.69 0.75 -10.44
N GLN A 46 -12.64 0.40 -9.57
CA GLN A 46 -13.91 1.12 -9.41
C GLN A 46 -13.82 2.22 -8.33
N GLY A 47 -12.67 2.36 -7.67
CA GLY A 47 -12.46 3.31 -6.58
C GLY A 47 -12.99 2.81 -5.23
N LEU A 48 -13.35 1.53 -5.10
CA LEU A 48 -13.75 0.97 -3.81
C LEU A 48 -12.51 0.80 -2.93
N VAL A 49 -12.62 1.32 -1.70
CA VAL A 49 -11.52 1.32 -0.73
C VAL A 49 -11.68 0.15 0.25
N HIS A 50 -10.64 -0.65 0.36
CA HIS A 50 -10.48 -1.73 1.31
C HIS A 50 -9.25 -1.48 2.17
N GLY A 51 -9.21 -2.05 3.36
CA GLY A 51 -8.02 -1.91 4.20
C GLY A 51 -8.13 -2.60 5.54
N ARG A 52 -7.00 -2.68 6.23
CA ARG A 52 -6.90 -3.22 7.58
C ARG A 52 -5.79 -2.50 8.34
N MET A 53 -6.02 -2.31 9.63
CA MET A 53 -5.04 -1.81 10.60
C MET A 53 -4.64 -2.98 11.50
N TYR A 54 -3.34 -3.17 11.72
CA TYR A 54 -2.80 -4.26 12.55
C TYR A 54 -2.06 -3.66 13.73
N GLY A 55 -2.47 -4.00 14.96
CA GLY A 55 -1.92 -3.46 16.19
C GLY A 55 -3.01 -3.01 17.16
N VAL A 56 -2.62 -2.26 18.19
CA VAL A 56 -3.53 -1.86 19.30
C VAL A 56 -3.48 -0.38 19.64
N ASP A 57 -2.44 0.35 19.23
CA ASP A 57 -2.27 1.77 19.51
C ASP A 57 -3.09 2.60 18.51
N LYS A 58 -4.33 2.92 18.87
CA LYS A 58 -5.30 3.59 17.99
C LYS A 58 -4.76 4.89 17.34
N PRO A 59 -4.14 5.84 18.08
CA PRO A 59 -3.50 7.00 17.46
C PRO A 59 -2.49 6.65 16.38
N ARG A 60 -1.62 5.67 16.65
CA ARG A 60 -0.60 5.22 15.70
C ARG A 60 -1.20 4.51 14.49
N LEU A 61 -2.19 3.65 14.70
CA LEU A 61 -2.93 2.99 13.62
C LEU A 61 -3.62 4.00 12.71
N ARG A 62 -4.27 5.02 13.27
CA ARG A 62 -4.88 6.10 12.49
C ARG A 62 -3.84 6.82 11.63
N HIS A 63 -2.66 7.11 12.19
CA HIS A 63 -1.58 7.73 11.43
C HIS A 63 -1.08 6.81 10.30
N SER A 64 -0.77 5.54 10.60
CA SER A 64 -0.33 4.57 9.61
C SER A 64 -1.36 4.39 8.50
N TYR A 65 -2.65 4.32 8.83
CA TYR A 65 -3.70 4.18 7.83
C TYR A 65 -3.86 5.41 6.94
N ARG A 66 -3.74 6.63 7.51
CA ARG A 66 -3.69 7.85 6.70
C ARG A 66 -2.56 7.79 5.67
N VAL A 67 -1.36 7.39 6.10
CA VAL A 67 -0.19 7.26 5.21
C VAL A 67 -0.42 6.18 4.15
N ALA A 68 -0.92 5.01 4.54
CA ALA A 68 -1.25 3.92 3.61
C ALA A 68 -2.31 4.35 2.58
N TRP A 69 -3.34 5.07 3.01
CA TRP A 69 -4.37 5.61 2.13
C TRP A 69 -3.81 6.64 1.16
N THR A 70 -3.00 7.60 1.61
CA THR A 70 -2.37 8.59 0.71
C THR A 70 -1.49 7.90 -0.33
N LYS A 71 -0.70 6.88 0.07
CA LYS A 71 0.11 6.07 -0.86
C LYS A 71 -0.77 5.36 -1.90
N ALA A 72 -1.84 4.69 -1.46
CA ALA A 72 -2.74 3.96 -2.36
C ALA A 72 -3.48 4.91 -3.31
N SER A 73 -3.95 6.06 -2.83
CA SER A 73 -4.63 7.09 -3.63
C SER A 73 -3.71 7.65 -4.72
N GLN A 74 -2.47 7.99 -4.37
CA GLN A 74 -1.47 8.44 -5.36
C GLN A 74 -1.20 7.38 -6.41
N VAL A 75 -1.07 6.10 -6.03
CA VAL A 75 -0.93 5.00 -7.00
C VAL A 75 -2.16 4.85 -7.87
N TRP A 76 -3.36 4.98 -7.30
CA TRP A 76 -4.62 4.84 -8.04
C TRP A 76 -4.77 5.93 -9.11
N LEU A 77 -4.38 7.17 -8.80
CA LEU A 77 -4.39 8.28 -9.75
C LEU A 77 -3.34 8.15 -10.86
N THR A 78 -2.17 7.59 -10.52
CA THR A 78 -0.97 7.72 -11.39
C THR A 78 -0.53 6.42 -12.05
N GLY A 79 -0.92 5.27 -11.49
CA GLY A 79 -0.36 3.97 -11.83
C GLY A 79 1.13 3.80 -11.46
N ILE A 80 1.72 4.74 -10.69
CA ILE A 80 3.16 4.78 -10.42
C ILE A 80 3.42 4.49 -8.94
N LYS A 81 4.49 3.74 -8.64
CA LYS A 81 4.96 3.53 -7.26
C LYS A 81 5.30 4.86 -6.61
N THR A 82 4.93 5.08 -5.34
CA THR A 82 5.04 6.41 -4.70
C THR A 82 6.46 6.99 -4.70
N GLY A 83 7.47 6.18 -4.40
CA GLY A 83 8.86 6.63 -4.45
C GLY A 83 9.37 6.92 -5.87
N GLU A 84 8.87 6.18 -6.87
CA GLU A 84 9.19 6.47 -8.28
C GLU A 84 8.50 7.74 -8.75
N TYR A 85 7.25 7.96 -8.34
CA TYR A 85 6.53 9.19 -8.66
C TYR A 85 7.27 10.43 -8.14
N GLU A 86 7.69 10.42 -6.88
CA GLU A 86 8.49 11.51 -6.29
C GLU A 86 9.81 11.73 -7.05
N ARG A 87 10.54 10.64 -7.36
CA ARG A 87 11.79 10.71 -8.13
C ARG A 87 11.57 11.39 -9.48
N ARG A 88 10.51 11.02 -10.20
CA ARG A 88 10.20 11.57 -11.53
C ARG A 88 9.77 13.04 -11.45
N LEU A 89 8.95 13.40 -10.46
CA LEU A 89 8.52 14.78 -10.21
C LEU A 89 9.73 15.70 -9.97
N PHE A 90 10.60 15.34 -9.03
CA PHE A 90 11.75 16.19 -8.68
C PHE A 90 12.87 16.19 -9.75
N ASN A 91 12.84 15.25 -10.69
CA ASN A 91 13.68 15.29 -11.89
C ASN A 91 13.03 16.08 -13.05
N GLY A 92 11.86 16.69 -12.84
CA GLY A 92 11.18 17.51 -13.84
C GLY A 92 10.58 16.71 -15.00
N GLU A 93 10.35 15.39 -14.83
CA GLU A 93 9.69 14.58 -15.86
C GLU A 93 8.21 14.96 -16.06
N PHE A 94 7.59 15.58 -15.05
CA PHE A 94 6.28 16.23 -15.13
C PHE A 94 6.20 17.38 -14.12
N SER A 95 5.26 18.31 -14.35
CA SER A 95 5.04 19.45 -13.46
C SER A 95 4.35 19.06 -12.16
N GLU A 96 4.54 19.86 -11.12
CA GLU A 96 3.72 19.78 -9.90
C GLU A 96 2.23 19.83 -10.27
N ASN A 97 1.41 19.06 -9.54
CA ASN A 97 -0.04 18.93 -9.74
C ASN A 97 -0.50 18.32 -11.08
N ALA A 98 0.41 17.90 -11.97
CA ALA A 98 0.04 17.36 -13.29
C ALA A 98 -0.89 16.13 -13.24
N ASN A 99 -0.90 15.39 -12.13
CA ASN A 99 -1.72 14.19 -11.94
C ASN A 99 -2.81 14.36 -10.87
N GLY A 100 -3.23 15.61 -10.58
CA GLY A 100 -4.28 15.90 -9.60
C GLY A 100 -3.88 15.65 -8.14
N ILE A 101 -2.58 15.63 -7.86
CA ILE A 101 -2.00 15.48 -6.51
C ILE A 101 -1.43 16.84 -6.11
N GLU A 102 -2.13 17.51 -5.19
CA GLU A 102 -1.73 18.80 -4.65
C GLU A 102 -0.91 18.64 -3.37
N ALA A 103 -0.13 19.65 -2.99
CA ALA A 103 0.43 19.70 -1.64
C ALA A 103 -0.69 20.05 -0.63
N PRO A 104 -0.78 19.37 0.54
CA PRO A 104 0.19 18.44 1.13
C PRO A 104 -0.11 16.94 0.88
N ASP A 105 -0.94 16.59 -0.11
CA ASP A 105 -1.33 15.20 -0.40
C ASP A 105 -0.27 14.41 -1.19
N LEU A 106 0.73 15.08 -1.76
CA LEU A 106 1.91 14.44 -2.34
C LEU A 106 2.63 13.59 -1.28
N ILE A 107 2.85 12.31 -1.60
CA ILE A 107 3.66 11.43 -0.76
C ILE A 107 4.77 10.74 -1.54
N GLY A 108 6.01 10.99 -1.14
CA GLY A 108 7.19 10.32 -1.67
C GLY A 108 7.61 9.06 -0.92
N TRP A 109 7.02 8.82 0.24
CA TRP A 109 7.38 7.68 1.07
C TRP A 109 7.10 6.38 0.32
N VAL A 110 8.13 5.57 0.14
CA VAL A 110 8.04 4.25 -0.51
C VAL A 110 7.04 3.36 0.26
N GLY A 111 6.26 2.57 -0.48
CA GLY A 111 5.26 1.64 0.08
C GLY A 111 3.91 1.65 -0.66
N GLY A 112 3.73 2.54 -1.64
CA GLY A 112 2.63 2.46 -2.60
C GLY A 112 3.07 1.78 -3.90
N GLN A 113 2.28 0.83 -4.41
CA GLN A 113 2.50 0.18 -5.70
C GLN A 113 1.20 -0.31 -6.37
N PRO A 114 1.14 -0.30 -7.71
CA PRO A 114 0.12 -1.03 -8.44
C PRO A 114 0.45 -2.54 -8.40
N VAL A 115 -0.58 -3.36 -8.33
CA VAL A 115 -0.48 -4.82 -8.40
C VAL A 115 -1.52 -5.33 -9.38
N THR A 116 -1.09 -6.03 -10.43
CA THR A 116 -2.01 -6.68 -11.37
C THR A 116 -2.17 -8.14 -10.97
N LEU A 117 -3.42 -8.53 -10.70
CA LEU A 117 -3.80 -9.91 -10.43
C LEU A 117 -3.77 -10.74 -11.73
N SER A 118 -3.71 -12.06 -11.60
CA SER A 118 -3.74 -13.08 -12.65
C SER A 118 -4.95 -12.97 -13.58
N ASN A 119 -6.07 -12.43 -13.10
CA ASN A 119 -7.27 -12.17 -13.90
C ASN A 119 -7.22 -10.83 -14.67
N GLY A 120 -6.12 -10.09 -14.57
CA GLY A 120 -5.91 -8.79 -15.21
C GLY A 120 -6.36 -7.58 -14.41
N THR A 121 -7.08 -7.76 -13.30
CA THR A 121 -7.51 -6.64 -12.43
C THR A 121 -6.29 -5.97 -11.80
N THR A 122 -6.22 -4.64 -11.87
CA THR A 122 -5.16 -3.87 -11.21
C THR A 122 -5.65 -3.23 -9.91
N LEU A 123 -4.93 -3.47 -8.82
CA LEU A 123 -5.16 -2.88 -7.51
C LEU A 123 -4.11 -1.82 -7.22
N ALA A 124 -4.53 -0.68 -6.67
CA ALA A 124 -3.62 0.31 -6.11
C ALA A 124 -3.45 0.04 -4.61
N ILE A 125 -2.25 -0.35 -4.19
CA ILE A 125 -2.00 -0.77 -2.81
C ILE A 125 -1.01 0.16 -2.14
N GLY A 126 -1.37 0.66 -0.96
CA GLY A 126 -0.48 1.38 -0.06
C GLY A 126 -0.33 0.61 1.24
N PHE A 127 0.90 0.34 1.64
CA PHE A 127 1.23 -0.20 2.95
C PHE A 127 2.04 0.83 3.75
N SER A 128 1.85 0.85 5.07
CA SER A 128 2.59 1.73 5.96
C SER A 128 2.84 1.10 7.31
N GLY A 129 4.10 1.17 7.74
CA GLY A 129 4.51 0.92 9.11
C GLY A 129 5.84 0.19 9.24
N PHE A 130 6.40 -0.33 8.14
CA PHE A 130 7.78 -0.80 8.07
C PHE A 130 8.65 0.18 7.28
N ARG A 131 9.91 -0.20 7.00
CA ARG A 131 10.70 0.45 5.95
C ARG A 131 9.98 0.29 4.62
N GLY A 132 10.08 1.29 3.75
CA GLY A 132 9.35 1.28 2.48
C GLY A 132 9.63 0.07 1.59
N THR A 133 10.86 -0.47 1.58
CA THR A 133 11.16 -1.71 0.85
C THR A 133 10.41 -2.91 1.42
N THR A 134 10.28 -2.98 2.75
CA THR A 134 9.52 -4.01 3.47
C THR A 134 8.02 -3.85 3.23
N ASP A 135 7.51 -2.61 3.24
CA ASP A 135 6.12 -2.28 2.90
C ASP A 135 5.73 -2.82 1.50
N LEU A 136 6.63 -2.71 0.52
CA LEU A 136 6.40 -3.25 -0.83
C LEU A 136 6.51 -4.79 -0.87
N ASP A 137 7.54 -5.36 -0.23
CA ASP A 137 7.82 -6.81 -0.25
C ASP A 137 6.68 -7.63 0.38
N ILE A 138 6.15 -7.20 1.54
CA ILE A 138 5.08 -7.95 2.23
C ILE A 138 3.81 -8.07 1.37
N VAL A 139 3.49 -7.04 0.59
CA VAL A 139 2.36 -7.07 -0.36
C VAL A 139 2.64 -8.04 -1.50
N VAL A 140 3.84 -8.00 -2.09
CA VAL A 140 4.22 -8.93 -3.17
C VAL A 140 4.18 -10.38 -2.69
N ARG A 141 4.70 -10.66 -1.49
CA ARG A 141 4.65 -12.01 -0.90
C ARG A 141 3.22 -12.46 -0.60
N ALA A 142 2.35 -11.57 -0.16
CA ALA A 142 0.95 -11.91 0.07
C ALA A 142 0.23 -12.31 -1.23
N ILE A 143 0.54 -11.64 -2.34
CA ILE A 143 0.00 -12.00 -3.67
C ILE A 143 0.52 -13.37 -4.10
N GLN A 144 1.84 -13.57 -4.04
CA GLN A 144 2.48 -14.84 -4.43
C GLN A 144 1.96 -16.02 -3.62
N ALA A 145 1.79 -15.87 -2.30
CA ALA A 145 1.32 -16.92 -1.42
C ALA A 145 -0.15 -17.36 -1.71
N ASN A 146 -0.94 -16.52 -2.37
CA ASN A 146 -2.32 -16.83 -2.76
C ASN A 146 -2.47 -17.20 -4.25
N ASN A 147 -1.39 -17.24 -5.02
CA ASN A 147 -1.41 -17.42 -6.48
C ASN A 147 -2.34 -16.42 -7.17
N LEU A 148 -2.33 -15.18 -6.67
CA LEU A 148 -3.20 -14.11 -7.14
C LEU A 148 -2.67 -13.41 -8.36
#